data_AF-I0TAU6-F1
#
_entry.id   AF-I0TAU6-F1
#
_cell.length_a   1.000
_cell.length_b   1.000
_cell.length_c   1.000
_cell.angle_alpha   90.00
_cell.angle_beta   90.00
_cell.angle_gamma   90.00
#
_symmetry.space_group_name_H-M   'P 1'
#
loop_
_entity.id
_entity.type
_entity.pdbx_description
1 polymer ?
#
loop_
_entity_poly.entity_id
_entity_poly.type
_entity_poly.pdbx_seq_one_letter_code
_entity_poly.pdbx_strand_id
1 'polypeptide(L)' 'MRRIAANFIHTPNETIEQAIVVIEAGVVTEIYPFTHEEAMTEWMSGTIDVRKDSDGILRAYRQNSPIE' A
#
# COMPACT_ATOMS: atom_id res chain seq x y z
N MET A 1 -11.64 -4.81 -3.49
CA MET A 1 -11.03 -3.62 -2.88
C MET A 1 -10.57 -3.97 -1.47
N ARG A 2 -9.29 -3.78 -1.16
CA ARG A 2 -8.72 -3.90 0.18
C ARG A 2 -8.08 -2.57 0.57
N ARG A 3 -8.27 -2.14 1.81
CA ARG A 3 -7.53 -1.03 2.42
C ARG A 3 -6.55 -1.62 3.42
N ILE A 4 -5.28 -1.30 3.30
CA ILE A 4 -4.24 -1.83 4.18
C ILE A 4 -3.45 -0.66 4.73
N ALA A 5 -3.56 -0.42 6.03
CA ALA A 5 -2.73 0.51 6.76
C ALA A 5 -1.40 -0.16 7.15
N ALA A 6 -0.30 0.59 7.07
CA ALA A 6 1.02 0.14 7.47
C ALA A 6 1.80 1.25 8.20
N ASN A 7 2.86 0.86 8.91
CA ASN A 7 3.73 1.81 9.59
C ASN A 7 4.42 2.75 8.59
N PHE A 8 4.85 2.19 7.46
CA PHE A 8 5.46 2.94 6.38
C PHE A 8 4.97 2.40 5.03
N ILE A 9 4.70 3.29 4.09
CA ILE A 9 4.53 2.94 2.69
C ILE A 9 5.65 3.61 1.91
N HIS A 10 6.49 2.79 1.29
CA HIS A 10 7.51 3.26 0.36
C HIS A 10 6.90 3.33 -1.03
N THR A 11 6.93 4.51 -1.64
CA THR A 11 6.54 4.71 -3.03
C THR A 11 7.80 4.97 -3.87
N PRO A 12 7.70 5.02 -5.21
CA PRO A 12 8.84 5.39 -6.04
C PRO A 12 9.40 6.80 -5.76
N ASN A 13 8.60 7.68 -5.14
CA ASN A 13 8.94 9.10 -4.96
C ASN A 13 9.28 9.45 -3.50
N GLU A 14 8.61 8.80 -2.55
CA GLU A 14 8.68 9.16 -1.14
C GLU A 14 8.31 8.00 -0.22
N THR A 15 8.65 8.14 1.06
CA THR A 15 8.17 7.30 2.15
C THR A 15 7.10 8.05 2.92
N ILE A 16 5.93 7.44 3.09
CA ILE A 16 4.83 7.98 3.87
C ILE A 16 4.72 7.17 5.16
N GLU A 17 4.86 7.83 6.31
CA GLU A 17 4.66 7.23 7.63
C GLU A 17 3.17 7.17 7.97
N GLN A 18 2.74 6.07 8.59
CA GLN A 18 1.34 5.78 8.96
C GLN A 18 0.40 6.03 7.79
N ALA A 19 0.33 5.10 6.82
CA ALA A 19 -0.39 5.32 5.58
C ALA A 19 -1.22 4.10 5.17
N ILE A 20 -2.25 4.34 4.36
CA ILE A 20 -3.11 3.33 3.75
C ILE A 20 -2.73 3.19 2.27
N VAL A 21 -2.63 1.93 1.82
CA VAL A 21 -2.68 1.57 0.40
C VAL A 21 -4.05 0.95 0.09
N VAL A 22 -4.66 1.37 -1.01
CA VAL A 22 -5.88 0.78 -1.55
C VAL A 22 -5.52 -0.10 -2.73
N ILE A 23 -5.97 -1.35 -2.69
CA ILE A 23 -5.69 -2.36 -3.70
C ILE A 23 -6.99 -2.90 -4.31
N GLU A 24 -7.08 -2.86 -5.63
CA GLU A 24 -8.18 -3.44 -6.41
C GLU A 24 -7.65 -4.38 -7.48
N ALA A 25 -8.04 -5.65 -7.43
CA ALA A 25 -7.56 -6.69 -8.34
C ALA A 25 -6.02 -6.72 -8.44
N GLY A 26 -5.33 -6.59 -7.30
CA GLY A 26 -3.88 -6.55 -7.20
C GLY A 26 -3.23 -5.27 -7.72
N VAL A 27 -3.99 -4.23 -8.06
CA VAL A 27 -3.48 -2.92 -8.51
C VAL A 27 -3.62 -1.90 -7.40
N VAL A 28 -2.56 -1.14 -7.13
CA VAL A 28 -2.62 -0.01 -6.20
C VAL A 28 -3.35 1.14 -6.88
N THR A 29 -4.51 1.50 -6.34
CA THR A 29 -5.35 2.59 -6.87
C THR A 29 -5.13 3.90 -6.14
N GLU A 30 -4.85 3.84 -4.83
CA GLU A 30 -4.67 5.01 -3.98
C GLU A 30 -3.63 4.74 -2.89
N ILE A 31 -2.93 5.81 -2.47
CA ILE A 31 -2.03 5.82 -1.31
C ILE A 31 -2.24 7.14 -0.58
N TYR A 32 -2.52 7.10 0.71
CA TYR A 32 -2.75 8.31 1.49
C TYR A 32 -2.43 8.13 2.99
N PRO A 33 -2.13 9.22 3.72
CA PRO A 33 -1.86 9.14 5.15
C PRO A 33 -3.06 8.63 5.97
N PHE A 34 -2.80 7.77 6.94
CA PHE A 34 -3.80 7.22 7.85
C PHE A 34 -4.07 8.21 8.99
N THR A 35 -4.98 9.14 8.76
CA THR A 35 -5.27 10.23 9.72
C THR A 35 -6.42 9.93 10.68
N HIS A 36 -7.31 9.02 10.31
CA HIS A 36 -8.43 8.57 11.12
C HIS A 36 -8.75 7.12 10.81
N GLU A 37 -9.37 6.41 11.76
CA GLU A 37 -9.83 5.05 11.54
C GLU A 37 -10.86 5.00 10.38
N GLU A 38 -10.69 4.03 9.49
CA GLU A 38 -11.58 3.79 8.36
C GLU A 38 -12.14 2.38 8.41
N ALA A 39 -13.41 2.24 8.03
CA ALA A 39 -14.06 0.94 7.98
C ALA A 39 -13.37 0.01 6.97
N MET A 40 -13.25 -1.26 7.34
CA MET A 40 -12.67 -2.30 6.48
C MET A 40 -11.21 -2.04 6.10
N THR A 41 -10.44 -1.44 7.01
CA THR A 41 -8.99 -1.27 6.88
C THR A 41 -8.26 -2.34 7.67
N GLU A 42 -7.44 -3.14 6.97
CA GLU A 42 -6.53 -4.10 7.57
C GLU A 42 -5.27 -3.40 8.10
N TRP A 43 -4.76 -3.83 9.25
CA TRP A 43 -3.47 -3.37 9.74
C TRP A 43 -2.36 -4.37 9.40
N MET A 44 -1.33 -3.92 8.69
CA MET A 44 -0.14 -4.69 8.37
C MET A 44 1.10 -4.04 9.00
N SER A 45 1.70 -4.73 9.97
CA SER A 45 2.91 -4.22 10.62
C SER A 45 4.11 -4.17 9.67
N GLY A 46 4.90 -3.11 9.83
CA GLY A 46 6.11 -2.86 9.06
C GLY A 46 5.85 -2.01 7.82
N THR A 47 6.56 -2.35 6.74
CA THR A 47 6.59 -1.55 5.52
C THR A 47 5.92 -2.28 4.37
N ILE A 48 5.13 -1.53 3.59
CA ILE A 48 4.66 -1.94 2.27
C ILE A 48 5.47 -1.17 1.22
N ASP A 49 6.07 -1.90 0.27
CA ASP A 49 6.76 -1.32 -0.87
C ASP A 49 5.81 -1.27 -2.07
N VAL A 50 5.55 -0.07 -2.59
CA VAL A 50 4.80 0.15 -3.82
C VAL A 50 5.75 0.50 -4.95
N ARG A 51 5.70 -0.29 -6.03
CA ARG A 51 6.53 -0.08 -7.22
C ARG A 51 5.76 -0.45 -8.49
N LYS A 52 6.21 0.07 -9.62
CA LYS A 52 5.69 -0.31 -10.93
C LYS A 52 6.18 -1.71 -11.32
N ASP A 53 5.30 -2.52 -11.89
CA ASP A 53 5.67 -3.76 -12.58
C ASP A 53 6.20 -3.47 -13.99
N SER A 54 6.46 -4.53 -14.77
CA SER A 54 6.97 -4.42 -16.16
C SER A 54 6.03 -3.67 -17.10
N ASP A 55 4.73 -3.63 -16.78
CA ASP A 55 3.70 -2.95 -17.57
C ASP A 55 3.46 -1.51 -17.07
N GLY A 56 4.23 -1.07 -16.06
CA GLY A 56 4.11 0.26 -15.48
C GLY A 56 2.98 0.39 -14.45
N ILE A 57 2.33 -0.71 -14.07
CA ILE A 57 1.19 -0.74 -13.13
C ILE A 57 1.73 -0.78 -11.70
N LEU A 58 1.16 0.05 -10.81
CA LEU A 58 1.56 0.07 -9.41
C LEU A 58 1.07 -1.19 -8.69
N ARG A 59 2.01 -1.87 -8.02
CA ARG A 59 1.79 -3.08 -7.23
C ARG A 59 2.36 -2.90 -5.83
N ALA A 60 1.68 -3.46 -4.84
CA ALA A 60 2.13 -3.47 -3.45
C ALA A 60 2.85 -4.79 -3.12
N TYR A 61 3.93 -4.71 -2.35
CA TYR A 61 4.71 -5.85 -1.91
C TYR A 61 5.00 -5.75 -0.41
N ARG A 62 5.04 -6.92 0.25
CA ARG A 62 5.61 -7.09 1.58
C ARG A 62 6.81 -8.03 1.47
N GLN A 63 8.01 -7.54 1.77
CA GLN A 63 9.24 -8.35 1.71
C GLN A 63 9.38 -9.10 0.37
N ASN A 64 9.13 -8.40 -0.74
CA ASN A 64 9.08 -8.93 -2.12
C ASN A 64 7.92 -9.90 -2.46
N SER A 65 7.04 -10.24 -1.51
CA SER A 65 5.82 -10.98 -1.81
C SER A 65 4.70 -10.02 -2.22
N PRO A 66 4.02 -10.24 -3.36
CA PRO A 66 2.94 -9.36 -3.79
C PRO A 66 1.76 -9.40 -2.82
N ILE A 67 1.06 -8.28 -2.71
CA ILE A 67 -0.20 -8.14 -1.96
C ILE A 67 -1.33 -7.98 -2.97
N GLU A 68 -2.34 -8.86 -2.91
CA GLU A 68 -3.48 -8.90 -3.85
C GLU A 68 -4.75 -8.20 -3.35
#